data_AF-A0ABD3W8S7-F1
#
_entry.id   AF-A0ABD3W8S7-F1
#
_cell.length_a   1.000
_cell.length_b   1.000
_cell.length_c   1.000
_cell.angle_alpha   90.00
_cell.angle_beta   90.00
_cell.angle_gamma   90.00
#
_symmetry.space_group_name_H-M   'P 1'
#
loop_
_entity.id
_entity.type
_entity.pdbx_description
1 polymer ?
#
loop_
_entity_poly.entity_id
_entity_poly.type
_entity_poly.pdbx_seq_one_letter_code
_entity_poly.pdbx_strand_id
1 'polypeptide(L)'
;MSSTTDRSVGTSTALDNTHLQEKLSDAQLKFEKACQQIVLLDQKIKDLEVRYKRAVRNKKNSFRYNLRLRLSVVTGVKMMYHHYASTKAEELTRLHRLRPTTGSTSAAASSSGMPSREES
;
A
#
# COMPACT_ATOMS: atom_id res chain seq x y z
N MET A 1 26.93 42.10 31.50
CA MET A 1 27.57 40.79 31.27
C MET A 1 26.50 39.89 30.69
N SER A 2 26.67 39.49 29.42
CA SER A 2 25.62 39.01 28.54
C SER A 2 25.17 37.59 28.84
N SER A 3 23.86 37.40 28.71
CA SER A 3 23.10 36.17 28.92
C SER A 3 23.55 35.04 27.99
N THR A 4 23.88 33.91 28.59
CA THR A 4 24.03 32.61 27.93
C THR A 4 22.64 32.07 27.58
N THR A 5 22.23 32.22 26.32
CA THR A 5 21.01 31.57 25.82
C THR A 5 21.33 30.15 25.39
N ASP A 6 20.64 29.24 26.05
CA ASP A 6 20.72 27.78 26.00
C ASP A 6 20.56 27.18 24.59
N ARG A 7 21.45 26.24 24.24
CA ARG A 7 21.57 25.57 22.92
C ARG A 7 20.93 24.18 22.94
N SER A 8 19.82 24.02 23.66
CA SER A 8 19.19 22.72 23.98
C SER A 8 18.14 22.22 22.95
N VAL A 9 17.59 23.07 22.09
CA VAL A 9 16.42 22.74 21.23
C VAL A 9 16.75 21.83 20.03
N GLY A 10 18.03 21.68 19.66
CA GLY A 10 18.44 21.00 18.41
C GLY A 10 18.44 19.46 18.44
N THR A 11 18.46 18.82 19.61
CA THR A 11 18.57 17.35 19.72
C THR A 11 17.23 16.63 19.71
N SER A 12 16.17 17.24 20.28
CA SER A 12 14.83 16.63 20.32
C SER A 12 14.23 16.44 18.93
N THR A 13 14.36 17.44 18.05
CA THR A 13 13.77 17.43 16.71
C THR A 13 14.44 16.41 15.77
N ALA A 14 15.72 16.11 15.98
CA ALA A 14 16.43 15.08 15.22
C ALA A 14 15.97 13.65 15.61
N LEU A 15 15.76 13.41 16.90
CA LEU A 15 15.23 12.14 17.41
C LEU A 15 13.78 11.91 16.95
N ASP A 16 12.96 12.96 16.93
CA ASP A 16 11.58 12.88 16.43
C ASP A 16 11.54 12.57 14.92
N ASN A 17 12.45 13.16 14.13
CA ASN A 17 12.56 12.88 12.70
C ASN A 17 13.02 11.45 12.40
N THR A 18 13.97 10.91 13.16
CA THR A 18 14.43 9.51 12.99
C THR A 18 13.32 8.51 13.32
N HIS A 19 12.59 8.72 14.41
CA HIS A 19 11.45 7.89 14.78
C HIS A 19 10.29 7.96 13.76
N LEU A 20 10.04 9.14 13.17
CA LEU A 20 9.06 9.28 12.07
C LEU A 20 9.51 8.54 10.80
N GLN A 21 10.80 8.58 10.49
CA GLN A 21 11.37 7.87 9.34
C GLN A 21 11.26 6.35 9.50
N GLU A 22 11.55 5.83 10.68
CA GLU A 22 11.35 4.41 11.00
C GLU A 22 9.90 4.00 10.82
N LYS A 23 8.95 4.75 11.39
CA LYS A 23 7.52 4.49 11.25
C LYS A 23 7.03 4.50 9.80
N LEU A 24 7.54 5.42 8.99
CA LEU A 24 7.22 5.51 7.56
C LEU A 24 7.73 4.27 6.82
N SER A 25 9.00 3.93 6.99
CA SER A 25 9.61 2.72 6.41
C SER A 25 8.82 1.46 6.80
N ASP A 26 8.47 1.37 8.07
CA ASP A 26 7.69 0.27 8.63
C ASP A 26 6.28 0.15 8.05
N ALA A 27 5.59 1.29 7.88
CA ALA A 27 4.26 1.33 7.28
C ALA A 27 4.32 0.96 5.79
N GLN A 28 5.37 1.40 5.09
CA GLN A 28 5.59 1.13 3.67
C GLN A 28 5.85 -0.36 3.43
N LEU A 29 6.73 -0.97 4.23
CA LEU A 29 7.00 -2.40 4.16
C LEU A 29 5.75 -3.24 4.43
N LYS A 30 4.94 -2.84 5.43
CA LYS A 30 3.69 -3.55 5.76
C LYS A 30 2.64 -3.40 4.64
N PHE A 31 2.54 -2.22 4.03
CA PHE A 31 1.66 -1.99 2.88
C PHE A 31 2.05 -2.85 1.67
N GLU A 32 3.34 -2.85 1.32
CA GLU A 32 3.83 -3.63 0.18
C GLU A 32 3.59 -5.13 0.38
N LYS A 33 3.89 -5.66 1.58
CA LYS A 33 3.60 -7.05 1.94
C LYS A 33 2.10 -7.36 1.81
N ALA A 34 1.22 -6.45 2.24
CA ALA A 34 -0.22 -6.65 2.10
C ALA A 34 -0.65 -6.73 0.62
N CYS A 35 -0.12 -5.86 -0.23
CA CYS A 35 -0.35 -5.91 -1.68
C CYS A 35 0.12 -7.24 -2.29
N GLN A 36 1.31 -7.71 -1.90
CA GLN A 36 1.82 -9.02 -2.35
C GLN A 36 0.89 -10.16 -1.91
N GLN A 37 0.39 -10.14 -0.66
CA GLN A 37 -0.56 -11.15 -0.17
C GLN A 37 -1.88 -11.13 -0.96
N ILE A 38 -2.39 -9.95 -1.32
CA ILE A 38 -3.61 -9.83 -2.16
C ILE A 38 -3.41 -10.56 -3.49
N VAL A 39 -2.27 -10.35 -4.17
CA VAL A 39 -1.97 -10.99 -5.46
C VAL A 39 -1.89 -12.51 -5.34
N LEU A 40 -1.22 -13.00 -4.29
CA LEU A 40 -1.11 -14.44 -4.02
C LEU A 40 -2.48 -15.08 -3.73
N LEU A 41 -3.31 -14.41 -2.95
CA LEU A 41 -4.67 -14.87 -2.65
C LEU A 41 -5.53 -14.89 -3.91
N ASP A 42 -5.34 -13.93 -4.82
CA ASP A 42 -6.07 -13.88 -6.09
C ASP A 42 -5.73 -15.07 -7.00
N GLN A 43 -4.45 -15.43 -7.10
CA GLN A 43 -4.01 -16.62 -7.81
C GLN A 43 -4.62 -17.88 -7.19
N LYS A 44 -4.62 -17.98 -5.85
CA LYS A 44 -5.22 -19.10 -5.14
C LYS A 44 -6.73 -19.22 -5.36
N ILE A 45 -7.46 -18.09 -5.44
CA ILE A 45 -8.89 -18.07 -5.77
C ILE A 45 -9.10 -18.64 -7.17
N LYS A 46 -8.36 -18.16 -8.17
CA LYS A 46 -8.45 -18.66 -9.56
C LYS A 46 -8.23 -20.17 -9.64
N ASP A 47 -7.23 -20.68 -8.95
CA ASP A 47 -6.94 -22.13 -8.91
C ASP A 47 -8.08 -22.92 -8.26
N LEU A 48 -8.63 -22.43 -7.15
CA LEU A 48 -9.75 -23.06 -6.47
C LEU A 48 -11.02 -23.05 -7.33
N GLU A 49 -11.28 -21.96 -8.06
CA GLU A 49 -12.40 -21.87 -9.00
C GLU A 49 -12.28 -22.88 -10.15
N VAL A 50 -11.09 -23.05 -10.72
CA VAL A 50 -10.85 -24.05 -11.77
C VAL A 50 -11.13 -25.45 -11.24
N ARG A 51 -10.63 -25.79 -10.03
CA ARG A 51 -10.89 -27.08 -9.38
C ARG A 51 -12.38 -27.26 -9.08
N TYR A 52 -13.05 -26.19 -8.64
CA TYR A 52 -14.48 -26.21 -8.34
C TYR A 52 -15.31 -26.49 -9.59
N LYS A 53 -15.03 -25.78 -10.70
CA LYS A 53 -15.68 -26.03 -12.00
C LYS A 53 -15.47 -27.48 -12.46
N ARG A 54 -14.27 -28.03 -12.31
CA ARG A 54 -13.99 -29.46 -12.60
C ARG A 54 -14.80 -30.41 -11.71
N ALA A 55 -14.90 -30.11 -10.41
CA ALA A 55 -15.67 -30.91 -9.46
C ALA A 55 -17.17 -30.94 -9.77
N VAL A 56 -17.71 -29.80 -10.21
CA VAL A 56 -19.11 -29.66 -10.66
C VAL A 56 -19.37 -30.57 -11.86
N ARG A 57 -18.51 -30.53 -12.89
CA ARG A 57 -18.63 -31.40 -14.08
C ARG A 57 -18.59 -32.89 -13.72
N ASN A 58 -17.74 -33.27 -12.77
CA ASN A 58 -17.55 -34.65 -12.36
C ASN A 58 -18.55 -35.13 -11.28
N LYS A 59 -19.58 -34.32 -10.95
CA LYS A 59 -20.63 -34.62 -9.95
C LYS A 59 -20.11 -35.01 -8.55
N LYS A 60 -18.90 -34.56 -8.16
CA LYS A 60 -18.30 -34.86 -6.85
C LYS A 60 -18.83 -33.92 -5.76
N ASN A 61 -20.01 -34.22 -5.21
CA ASN A 61 -20.75 -33.34 -4.28
C ASN A 61 -19.95 -32.91 -3.03
N SER A 62 -19.30 -33.84 -2.31
CA SER A 62 -18.52 -33.51 -1.11
C SER A 62 -17.28 -32.64 -1.42
N PHE A 63 -16.64 -32.91 -2.56
CA PHE A 63 -15.49 -32.14 -3.03
C PHE A 63 -15.89 -30.71 -3.44
N ARG A 64 -17.07 -30.56 -4.07
CA ARG A 64 -17.67 -29.25 -4.37
C ARG A 64 -17.89 -28.43 -3.10
N TYR A 65 -18.47 -29.03 -2.06
CA TYR A 65 -18.72 -28.34 -0.79
C TYR A 65 -17.41 -27.88 -0.13
N ASN A 66 -16.41 -28.74 -0.07
CA ASN A 66 -15.11 -28.40 0.51
C ASN A 66 -14.43 -27.24 -0.25
N LEU A 67 -14.46 -27.29 -1.58
CA LEU A 67 -13.91 -26.21 -2.42
C LEU A 67 -14.67 -24.90 -2.25
N ARG A 68 -16.00 -24.94 -2.13
CA ARG A 68 -16.83 -23.76 -1.85
C ARG A 68 -16.44 -23.14 -0.51
N LEU A 69 -16.29 -23.93 0.54
CA LEU A 69 -15.87 -23.44 1.86
C LEU A 69 -14.49 -22.79 1.80
N ARG A 70 -13.53 -23.42 1.12
CA ARG A 70 -12.19 -22.86 0.91
C ARG A 70 -12.22 -21.55 0.14
N LEU A 71 -13.03 -21.45 -0.92
CA LEU A 71 -13.24 -20.20 -1.66
C LEU A 71 -13.75 -19.10 -0.75
N SER A 72 -14.79 -19.36 0.05
CA SER A 72 -15.34 -18.37 0.99
C SER A 72 -14.29 -17.85 1.98
N VAL A 73 -13.47 -18.74 2.55
CA VAL A 73 -12.41 -18.35 3.49
C VAL A 73 -11.34 -17.50 2.81
N VAL A 74 -10.81 -17.97 1.67
CA VAL A 74 -9.72 -17.26 0.97
C VAL A 74 -10.18 -15.89 0.47
N THR A 75 -11.40 -15.78 -0.04
CA THR A 75 -11.99 -14.49 -0.44
C THR A 75 -12.17 -13.56 0.76
N GLY A 76 -12.64 -14.07 1.91
CA GLY A 76 -12.74 -13.27 3.14
C GLY A 76 -11.38 -12.72 3.59
N VAL A 77 -10.35 -13.56 3.60
CA VAL A 77 -8.98 -13.13 3.95
C VAL A 77 -8.44 -12.10 2.96
N LYS A 78 -8.70 -12.26 1.64
CA LYS A 78 -8.33 -11.25 0.62
C LYS A 78 -8.97 -9.89 0.94
N MET A 79 -10.25 -9.86 1.29
CA MET A 79 -10.95 -8.62 1.66
C MET A 79 -10.34 -7.97 2.91
N MET A 80 -9.92 -8.76 3.89
CA MET A 80 -9.22 -8.25 5.07
C MET A 80 -7.89 -7.60 4.71
N TYR A 81 -7.11 -8.20 3.79
CA TYR A 81 -5.87 -7.58 3.31
C TYR A 81 -6.12 -6.30 2.51
N HIS A 82 -7.20 -6.21 1.74
CA HIS A 82 -7.59 -4.94 1.10
C HIS A 82 -7.86 -3.86 2.13
N HIS A 83 -8.65 -4.15 3.17
CA HIS A 83 -8.88 -3.21 4.26
C HIS A 83 -7.58 -2.79 4.95
N TYR A 84 -6.72 -3.76 5.27
CA TYR A 84 -5.43 -3.49 5.90
C TYR A 84 -4.52 -2.62 5.03
N ALA A 85 -4.45 -2.89 3.73
CA ALA A 85 -3.68 -2.09 2.78
C ALA A 85 -4.22 -0.66 2.71
N SER A 86 -5.54 -0.45 2.67
CA SER A 86 -6.14 0.88 2.71
C SER A 86 -5.77 1.63 3.99
N THR A 87 -5.89 0.99 5.16
CA THR A 87 -5.50 1.60 6.44
C THR A 87 -4.02 1.98 6.47
N LYS A 88 -3.13 1.14 5.90
CA LYS A 88 -1.70 1.46 5.81
C LYS A 88 -1.38 2.56 4.80
N ALA A 89 -2.10 2.65 3.69
CA ALA A 89 -1.96 3.75 2.74
C ALA A 89 -2.38 5.10 3.36
N GLU A 90 -3.45 5.11 4.15
CA GLU A 90 -3.87 6.28 4.92
C GLU A 90 -2.82 6.68 5.96
N GLU A 91 -2.25 5.70 6.68
CA GLU A 91 -1.17 5.94 7.64
C GLU A 91 0.06 6.54 6.96
N LEU A 92 0.49 6.00 5.81
CA LEU A 92 1.59 6.54 5.00
C LEU A 92 1.32 7.98 4.56
N THR A 93 0.12 8.25 4.05
CA THR A 93 -0.30 9.60 3.65
C THR A 93 -0.23 10.57 4.81
N ARG A 94 -0.65 10.15 6.01
CA ARG A 94 -0.58 10.95 7.23
C ARG A 94 0.88 11.22 7.64
N LEU A 95 1.73 10.19 7.66
CA LEU A 95 3.16 10.31 8.02
C LEU A 95 3.91 11.19 7.02
N HIS A 96 3.61 11.10 5.73
CA HIS A 96 4.17 11.99 4.71
C HIS A 96 3.78 13.46 4.91
N ARG A 97 2.55 13.75 5.36
CA ARG A 97 2.13 15.12 5.68
C ARG A 97 2.82 15.67 6.93
N LEU A 98 3.07 14.81 7.93
CA LEU A 98 3.78 15.15 9.17
C LEU A 98 5.27 15.41 8.95
N ARG A 99 5.86 14.85 7.88
CA ARG A 99 7.20 15.16 7.41
C ARG A 99 7.10 16.07 6.17
N PRO A 100 6.78 17.37 6.31
CA PRO A 100 6.91 18.30 5.20
C PRO A 100 8.42 18.37 4.88
N THR A 101 8.82 17.64 3.85
CA THR A 101 10.17 17.77 3.30
C THR A 101 10.29 19.18 2.75
N THR A 102 11.18 19.97 3.32
CA THR A 102 11.81 21.11 2.67
C THR A 102 12.43 20.61 1.36
N GLY A 103 11.67 20.70 0.27
CA GLY A 103 12.07 20.14 -1.03
C GLY A 103 11.09 20.38 -2.19
N SER A 104 10.02 21.15 -1.99
CA SER A 104 9.21 21.70 -3.09
C SER A 104 9.79 23.06 -3.52
N THR A 105 11.04 23.05 -3.97
CA THR A 105 11.63 24.17 -4.74
C THR A 105 12.22 23.58 -6.02
N SER A 106 11.32 23.29 -6.96
CA SER A 106 11.58 23.23 -8.40
C SER A 106 10.24 23.63 -9.04
N ALA A 107 9.83 24.89 -8.87
CA ALA A 107 10.15 25.95 -9.83
C ALA A 107 9.67 25.59 -11.23
N ALA A 108 8.51 26.16 -11.56
CA ALA A 108 8.00 26.38 -12.89
C ALA A 108 9.07 26.94 -13.84
N ALA A 109 9.31 26.21 -14.92
CA ALA A 109 9.73 26.66 -16.25
C ALA A 109 9.49 25.43 -17.15
N SER A 110 8.75 25.43 -18.24
CA SER A 110 8.35 26.51 -19.13
C SER A 110 7.24 26.01 -20.05
N SER A 111 6.35 26.92 -20.40
CA SER A 111 5.38 26.91 -21.50
C SER A 111 5.94 26.46 -22.86
N SER A 112 5.01 26.20 -23.79
CA SER A 112 5.13 26.01 -25.26
C SER A 112 5.33 24.55 -25.71
N GLY A 113 4.56 23.98 -26.63
CA GLY A 113 3.42 24.43 -27.41
C GLY A 113 2.86 23.22 -28.16
N MET A 114 1.54 23.17 -28.34
CA MET A 114 0.90 22.32 -29.35
C MET A 114 1.23 22.86 -30.75
N PRO A 115 1.59 21.99 -31.70
CA PRO A 115 1.17 22.19 -33.07
C PRO A 115 0.33 21.01 -33.53
N SER A 116 -0.93 21.30 -33.84
CA SER A 116 -1.73 20.54 -34.78
C SER A 116 -1.03 20.47 -36.15
N ARG A 117 -0.99 19.30 -36.79
CA ARG A 117 -0.94 19.10 -38.27
C ARG A 117 -1.06 17.61 -38.60
N GLU A 118 -2.14 17.19 -39.25
CA GLU A 118 -2.35 17.06 -40.71
C GLU A 118 -1.76 15.77 -41.32
N GLU A 119 -2.68 14.96 -41.82
CA GLU A 119 -2.66 14.09 -43.01
C GLU A 119 -1.34 13.51 -43.55
N SER A 120 -1.33 12.18 -43.68
CA SER A 120 -1.14 11.48 -44.97
C SER A 120 -1.72 10.07 -44.89
#